data_AF-A0A4U5PNR9-F1
#
_entry.id   AF-A0A4U5PNR9-F1
#
_cell.length_a   1.000
_cell.length_b   1.000
_cell.length_c   1.000
_cell.angle_alpha   90.00
_cell.angle_beta   90.00
_cell.angle_gamma   90.00
#
_symmetry.space_group_name_H-M   'P 1'
#
loop_
_entity.id
_entity.type
_entity.pdbx_description
1 polymer ?
#
loop_
_entity_poly.entity_id
_entity_poly.type
_entity_poly.pdbx_seq_one_letter_code
_entity_poly.pdbx_strand_id
1 'polypeptide(L)'
;MGVQPHILLVTFPAQGHINPALQFAKRLVAIGAHVTFSTSMGAERRMSKTGTYPKGLSFAAFEDGSEHGFRPSDDIDHYFTELRLVGSKSLAELIAASSKNGRPFTCVVYSNLIPWVAKVARELNLPSTLLWNQSPALLDIFYYYFNGYGDTIRENINDPTFSLKLPGLPPLGGRDLPSFFNPRNTHAFAIPVNREHIEVLDEETNPKVLVNTFDALECEALNSIGKFKLVGVGPLIPSAFLDGEDSTDTSFGAATSSEI
;
A
#
# COMPACT_ATOMS: atom_id res chain seq x y z
N MET A 1 13.02 12.49 -27.40
CA MET A 1 13.53 11.54 -26.41
C MET A 1 12.61 11.63 -25.21
N GLY A 2 11.88 10.56 -24.86
CA GLY A 2 10.96 10.58 -23.72
C GLY A 2 11.73 10.76 -22.40
N VAL A 3 11.16 11.51 -21.46
CA VAL A 3 11.72 11.61 -20.10
C VAL A 3 11.62 10.23 -19.46
N GLN A 4 12.73 9.70 -18.96
CA GLN A 4 12.75 8.44 -18.24
C GLN A 4 11.90 8.59 -16.94
N PRO A 5 10.92 7.71 -16.68
CA PRO A 5 10.09 7.82 -15.48
C PRO A 5 10.94 7.79 -14.20
N HIS A 6 10.67 8.70 -13.27
CA HIS A 6 11.28 8.70 -11.94
C HIS A 6 10.17 8.60 -10.89
N ILE A 7 10.00 7.42 -10.33
CA ILE A 7 8.88 7.04 -9.48
C ILE A 7 9.30 7.16 -8.02
N LEU A 8 8.51 7.86 -7.21
CA LEU A 8 8.61 7.79 -5.76
C LEU A 8 7.67 6.70 -5.26
N LEU A 9 8.21 5.62 -4.69
CA LEU A 9 7.42 4.52 -4.13
C LEU A 9 7.45 4.63 -2.61
N VAL A 10 6.32 5.01 -1.99
CA VAL A 10 6.19 5.21 -0.54
C VAL A 10 5.44 4.03 0.09
N THR A 11 5.96 3.47 1.18
CA THR A 11 5.32 2.33 1.85
C THR A 11 5.18 2.52 3.35
N PHE A 12 4.10 1.97 3.91
CA PHE A 12 3.89 1.87 5.35
C PHE A 12 5.05 1.09 5.99
N PRO A 13 5.56 1.51 7.16
CA PRO A 13 6.78 0.98 7.77
C PRO A 13 6.58 -0.37 8.49
N ALA A 14 5.95 -1.33 7.82
CA ALA A 14 5.83 -2.71 8.28
C ALA A 14 6.26 -3.70 7.20
N GLN A 15 6.85 -4.83 7.61
CA GLN A 15 7.45 -5.82 6.72
C GLN A 15 6.49 -6.32 5.64
N GLY A 16 5.22 -6.57 5.99
CA GLY A 16 4.19 -7.00 5.05
C GLY A 16 3.89 -6.00 3.93
N HIS A 17 4.29 -4.73 4.09
CA HIS A 17 4.17 -3.69 3.07
C HIS A 17 5.52 -3.46 2.36
N ILE A 18 6.61 -3.35 3.11
CA ILE A 18 7.95 -3.08 2.58
C ILE A 18 8.38 -4.13 1.57
N ASN A 19 8.20 -5.42 1.88
CA ASN A 19 8.69 -6.50 1.03
C ASN A 19 8.02 -6.55 -0.36
N PRO A 20 6.68 -6.61 -0.48
CA PRO A 20 6.05 -6.59 -1.80
C PRO A 20 6.29 -5.26 -2.54
N ALA A 21 6.29 -4.14 -1.83
CA ALA A 21 6.60 -2.83 -2.43
C ALA A 21 8.01 -2.78 -3.03
N LEU A 22 9.00 -3.35 -2.36
CA LEU A 22 10.38 -3.41 -2.85
C LEU A 22 10.51 -4.31 -4.07
N GLN A 23 9.77 -5.42 -4.10
CA GLN A 23 9.72 -6.30 -5.27
C GLN A 23 9.06 -5.61 -6.47
N PHE A 24 8.01 -4.82 -6.22
CA PHE A 24 7.44 -3.97 -7.25
C PHE A 24 8.44 -2.91 -7.76
N ALA A 25 9.22 -2.29 -6.86
CA ALA A 25 10.27 -1.34 -7.22
C ALA A 25 11.32 -1.98 -8.16
N LYS A 26 11.78 -3.19 -7.85
CA LYS A 26 12.74 -3.94 -8.69
C LYS A 26 12.17 -4.19 -10.10
N ARG A 27 10.90 -4.61 -10.20
CA ARG A 27 10.21 -4.81 -11.50
C ARG A 27 10.10 -3.51 -12.30
N LEU A 28 9.76 -2.40 -11.64
CA LEU A 28 9.73 -1.09 -12.29
C LEU A 28 11.10 -0.67 -12.84
N VAL A 29 12.18 -0.96 -12.11
CA VAL A 29 13.55 -0.71 -12.59
C VAL A 29 13.90 -1.61 -13.78
N ALA A 30 13.51 -2.88 -13.75
CA ALA A 30 13.75 -3.81 -14.86
C ALA A 30 13.09 -3.38 -16.17
N ILE A 31 11.95 -2.68 -16.12
CA ILE A 31 11.28 -2.10 -17.29
C ILE A 31 11.76 -0.67 -17.64
N GLY A 32 12.82 -0.20 -17.00
CA GLY A 32 13.54 1.03 -17.37
C GLY A 32 13.20 2.27 -16.56
N ALA A 33 12.41 2.18 -15.49
CA ALA A 33 12.15 3.33 -14.60
C ALA A 33 13.31 3.56 -13.61
N HIS A 34 13.47 4.80 -13.17
CA HIS A 34 14.16 5.11 -11.92
C HIS A 34 13.16 5.05 -10.77
N VAL A 35 13.52 4.42 -9.66
CA VAL A 35 12.65 4.33 -8.48
C VAL A 35 13.40 4.83 -7.26
N THR A 36 12.82 5.79 -6.55
CA THR A 36 13.20 6.09 -5.17
C THR A 36 12.22 5.39 -4.25
N PHE A 37 12.69 4.37 -3.54
CA PHE A 37 11.93 3.65 -2.54
C PHE A 37 11.99 4.40 -1.21
N SER A 38 10.83 4.64 -0.61
CA SER A 38 10.69 5.46 0.59
C SER A 38 9.83 4.79 1.65
N THR A 39 10.32 4.78 2.87
CA THR A 39 9.59 4.36 4.08
C THR A 39 10.01 5.23 5.26
N SER A 40 9.46 5.00 6.45
CA SER A 40 9.85 5.80 7.60
C SER A 40 11.30 5.57 8.00
N MET A 41 11.95 6.59 8.56
CA MET A 41 13.36 6.54 8.96
C MET A 41 13.65 5.39 9.93
N GLY A 42 12.73 5.11 10.86
CA GLY A 42 12.85 3.98 11.77
C GLY A 42 12.86 2.63 11.04
N ALA A 43 11.99 2.43 10.05
CA ALA A 43 11.94 1.21 9.25
C ALA A 43 13.15 1.09 8.31
N GLU A 44 13.56 2.18 7.67
CA GLU A 44 14.71 2.21 6.75
C GLU A 44 16.01 1.77 7.45
N ARG A 45 16.20 2.17 8.71
CA ARG A 45 17.33 1.72 9.55
C ARG A 45 17.34 0.21 9.82
N ARG A 46 16.16 -0.42 9.83
CA ARG A 46 16.00 -1.87 10.05
C ARG A 46 16.06 -2.68 8.77
N MET A 47 15.94 -2.04 7.61
CA MET A 47 16.04 -2.72 6.32
C MET A 47 17.45 -3.25 6.12
N SER A 48 17.56 -4.51 5.71
CA SER A 48 18.85 -5.08 5.37
C SER A 48 19.30 -4.52 4.02
N LYS A 49 20.33 -3.67 4.03
CA LYS A 49 20.97 -3.18 2.80
C LYS A 49 22.07 -4.12 2.30
N THR A 50 22.11 -5.36 2.79
CA THR A 50 23.15 -6.34 2.47
C THR A 50 23.02 -6.96 1.07
N GLY A 51 21.92 -6.70 0.36
CA GLY A 51 21.73 -7.11 -1.03
C GLY A 51 22.27 -6.09 -2.03
N THR A 52 22.67 -6.56 -3.22
CA THR A 52 22.97 -5.67 -4.35
C THR A 52 21.64 -5.24 -4.96
N TYR A 53 21.32 -3.95 -4.87
CA TYR A 53 20.14 -3.38 -5.51
C TYR A 53 20.41 -3.05 -6.99
N PRO A 54 19.40 -3.20 -7.88
CA PRO A 54 19.59 -2.90 -9.30
C PRO A 54 19.91 -1.41 -9.51
N LYS A 55 20.77 -1.13 -10.50
CA LYS A 55 21.04 0.25 -10.93
C LYS A 55 19.73 0.90 -11.37
N GLY A 56 19.35 1.98 -10.70
CA GLY A 56 18.08 2.66 -10.93
C GLY A 56 17.17 2.67 -9.69
N LEU A 57 17.44 1.84 -8.69
CA LEU A 57 16.80 1.87 -7.38
C LEU A 57 17.63 2.69 -6.39
N SER A 58 17.03 3.75 -5.84
CA SER A 58 17.57 4.54 -4.72
C SER A 58 16.64 4.48 -3.52
N PHE A 59 17.16 4.82 -2.34
CA PHE A 59 16.40 4.86 -1.09
C PHE A 59 16.38 6.28 -0.54
N ALA A 60 15.25 6.67 0.02
CA ALA A 60 15.09 7.85 0.85
C ALA A 60 14.20 7.50 2.03
N ALA A 61 14.30 8.25 3.13
CA ALA A 61 13.41 8.07 4.26
C ALA A 61 12.62 9.35 4.51
N PHE A 62 11.43 9.20 5.09
CA PHE A 62 10.67 10.29 5.67
C PHE A 62 10.57 10.12 7.19
N GLU A 63 10.36 11.22 7.90
CA GLU A 63 10.11 11.21 9.34
C GLU A 63 8.64 10.86 9.60
N ASP A 64 8.36 9.93 10.52
CA ASP A 64 6.99 9.50 10.88
C ASP A 64 6.57 9.92 12.30
N GLY A 65 7.33 10.81 12.93
CA GLY A 65 7.10 11.23 14.33
C GLY A 65 7.50 10.17 15.35
N SER A 66 8.06 9.02 14.93
CA SER A 66 8.56 7.97 15.80
C SER A 66 10.08 7.86 15.73
N GLU A 67 10.76 7.90 16.88
CA GLU A 67 12.19 7.62 16.94
C GLU A 67 12.52 6.17 16.60
N HIS A 68 11.56 5.26 16.78
CA HIS A 68 11.75 3.83 16.71
C HIS A 68 11.16 3.24 15.42
N GLY A 69 10.23 3.93 14.78
CA GLY A 69 9.27 3.36 13.82
C GLY A 69 8.14 2.59 14.51
N PHE A 70 7.13 2.18 13.73
CA PHE A 70 5.94 1.48 14.21
C PHE A 70 6.26 0.25 15.07
N ARG A 71 5.60 0.13 16.23
CA ARG A 71 5.57 -1.09 17.06
C ARG A 71 4.12 -1.49 17.37
N PRO A 72 3.79 -2.79 17.39
CA PRO A 72 2.43 -3.26 17.71
C PRO A 72 1.92 -2.85 19.10
N SER A 73 2.82 -2.52 20.03
CA SER A 73 2.51 -2.07 21.39
C SER A 73 2.20 -0.58 21.50
N ASP A 74 2.41 0.19 20.43
CA ASP A 74 2.20 1.64 20.44
C ASP A 74 0.71 1.95 20.51
N ASP A 75 0.38 3.16 20.99
CA ASP A 75 -0.95 3.73 20.78
C ASP A 75 -1.13 3.92 19.27
N ILE A 76 -1.94 3.04 18.67
CA ILE A 76 -2.11 2.98 17.22
C ILE A 76 -2.71 4.28 16.69
N ASP A 77 -3.70 4.86 17.37
CA ASP A 77 -4.37 6.07 16.91
C ASP A 77 -3.42 7.26 16.97
N HIS A 78 -2.63 7.37 18.05
CA HIS A 78 -1.58 8.38 18.15
C HIS A 78 -0.52 8.20 17.05
N TYR A 79 -0.05 6.96 16.82
CA TYR A 79 0.95 6.68 15.78
C TYR A 79 0.46 7.08 14.39
N PHE A 80 -0.77 6.71 13.99
CA PHE A 80 -1.31 7.10 12.69
C PHE A 80 -1.50 8.61 12.56
N THR A 81 -1.83 9.30 13.65
CA THR A 81 -1.93 10.76 13.69
C THR A 81 -0.58 11.42 13.44
N GLU A 82 0.47 11.00 14.15
CA GLU A 82 1.83 11.52 13.97
C GLU A 82 2.43 11.14 12.61
N LEU A 83 2.24 9.89 12.18
CA LEU A 83 2.66 9.42 10.86
C LEU A 83 2.06 10.30 9.76
N ARG A 84 0.79 10.69 9.89
CA ARG A 84 0.15 11.61 8.95
C ARG A 84 0.73 13.01 9.06
N LEU A 85 0.83 13.58 10.26
CA LEU A 85 1.25 14.97 10.47
C LEU A 85 2.72 15.19 10.07
N VAL A 86 3.63 14.43 10.66
CA VAL A 86 5.07 14.54 10.44
C VAL A 86 5.45 13.95 9.09
N GLY A 87 4.89 12.80 8.73
CA GLY A 87 5.14 12.13 7.45
C GLY A 87 4.73 12.96 6.25
N SER A 88 3.58 13.64 6.30
CA SER A 88 3.15 14.49 5.18
C SER A 88 4.13 15.64 4.93
N LYS A 89 4.59 16.30 6.00
CA LYS A 89 5.55 17.40 5.91
C LYS A 89 6.90 16.92 5.38
N SER A 90 7.44 15.86 5.96
CA SER A 90 8.74 15.29 5.57
C SER A 90 8.72 14.78 4.12
N LEU A 91 7.62 14.14 3.69
CA LEU A 91 7.48 13.67 2.31
C LEU A 91 7.37 14.83 1.31
N ALA A 92 6.65 15.90 1.65
CA ALA A 92 6.57 17.07 0.80
C ALA A 92 7.95 17.73 0.61
N GLU A 93 8.74 17.82 1.68
CA GLU A 93 10.12 18.30 1.64
C GLU A 93 11.01 17.40 0.77
N LEU A 94 10.88 16.07 0.88
CA LEU A 94 11.59 15.10 0.04
C LEU A 94 11.30 15.33 -1.45
N ILE A 95 10.01 15.46 -1.81
CA ILE A 95 9.58 15.68 -3.19
C ILE A 95 10.14 17.02 -3.72
N ALA A 96 10.03 18.09 -2.93
CA ALA A 96 10.53 19.41 -3.30
C ALA A 96 12.06 19.42 -3.47
N ALA A 97 12.80 18.74 -2.58
CA ALA A 97 14.26 18.63 -2.67
C ALA A 97 14.70 17.87 -3.93
N SER A 98 14.01 16.77 -4.27
CA SER A 98 14.29 15.99 -5.48
C SER A 98 14.14 16.84 -6.75
N SER A 99 13.08 17.66 -6.81
CA SER A 99 12.85 18.61 -7.91
C SER A 99 13.96 19.68 -7.99
N LYS A 100 14.32 20.31 -6.86
CA LYS A 100 15.41 21.31 -6.80
C LYS A 100 16.77 20.75 -7.23
N ASN A 101 17.01 19.47 -6.97
CA ASN A 101 18.23 18.76 -7.36
C ASN A 101 18.22 18.28 -8.83
N GLY A 102 17.25 18.74 -9.64
CA GLY A 102 17.16 18.40 -11.06
C GLY A 102 16.71 16.96 -11.35
N ARG A 103 16.12 16.27 -10.37
CA ARG A 103 15.63 14.90 -10.50
C ARG A 103 14.15 14.78 -10.11
N PRO A 104 13.25 15.61 -10.67
CA PRO A 104 11.83 15.62 -10.26
C PRO A 104 11.20 14.24 -10.40
N PHE A 105 10.32 13.91 -9.46
CA PHE A 105 9.49 12.71 -9.59
C PHE A 105 8.42 12.93 -10.67
N THR A 106 8.11 11.89 -11.42
CA THR A 106 7.07 11.89 -12.45
C THR A 106 5.73 11.39 -11.92
N CYS A 107 5.75 10.53 -10.91
CA CYS A 107 4.57 10.03 -10.21
C CYS A 107 4.92 9.45 -8.84
N VAL A 108 3.89 9.25 -8.02
CA VAL A 108 3.97 8.59 -6.72
C VAL A 108 3.22 7.26 -6.77
N VAL A 109 3.83 6.19 -6.29
CA VAL A 109 3.14 4.94 -5.95
C VAL A 109 3.16 4.81 -4.44
N TYR A 110 2.04 4.48 -3.81
CA TYR A 110 1.97 4.39 -2.35
C TYR A 110 1.24 3.14 -1.88
N SER A 111 1.66 2.55 -0.77
CA SER A 111 0.97 1.37 -0.21
C SER A 111 -0.34 1.74 0.49
N ASN A 112 -1.18 0.75 0.76
CA ASN A 112 -2.26 0.87 1.73
C ASN A 112 -1.75 1.30 3.13
N LEU A 113 -2.69 1.71 3.99
CA LEU A 113 -2.50 2.34 5.31
C LEU A 113 -1.98 3.78 5.34
N ILE A 114 -1.52 4.34 4.22
CA ILE A 114 -0.99 5.72 4.15
C ILE A 114 -1.71 6.58 3.09
N PRO A 115 -3.05 6.73 3.17
CA PRO A 115 -3.82 7.48 2.17
C PRO A 115 -3.41 8.96 2.07
N TRP A 116 -2.82 9.51 3.15
CA TRP A 116 -2.29 10.87 3.18
C TRP A 116 -1.20 11.11 2.12
N VAL A 117 -0.48 10.07 1.65
CA VAL A 117 0.53 10.21 0.60
C VAL A 117 -0.08 10.70 -0.70
N ALA A 118 -1.28 10.23 -1.05
CA ALA A 118 -1.98 10.69 -2.25
C ALA A 118 -2.36 12.17 -2.16
N LYS A 119 -2.74 12.64 -0.96
CA LYS A 119 -3.07 14.05 -0.70
C LYS A 119 -1.84 14.93 -0.88
N VAL A 120 -0.69 14.55 -0.31
CA VAL A 120 0.59 15.24 -0.51
C VAL A 120 0.99 15.26 -1.98
N ALA A 121 0.87 14.12 -2.68
CA ALA A 121 1.18 14.06 -4.11
C ALA A 121 0.30 15.03 -4.92
N ARG A 122 -1.00 15.08 -4.62
CA ARG A 122 -1.96 15.98 -5.28
C ARG A 122 -1.66 17.45 -5.02
N GLU A 123 -1.35 17.83 -3.78
CA GLU A 123 -0.92 19.20 -3.42
C GLU A 123 0.32 19.65 -4.21
N LEU A 124 1.19 18.71 -4.55
CA LEU A 124 2.41 18.93 -5.32
C LEU A 124 2.23 18.65 -6.83
N ASN A 125 0.99 18.48 -7.30
CA ASN A 125 0.63 18.22 -8.69
C ASN A 125 1.30 16.97 -9.28
N LEU A 126 1.51 15.93 -8.47
CA LEU A 126 2.01 14.62 -8.89
C LEU A 126 0.85 13.62 -9.00
N PRO A 127 0.75 12.87 -10.11
CA PRO A 127 -0.17 11.75 -10.19
C PRO A 127 0.24 10.69 -9.17
N SER A 128 -0.74 10.10 -8.49
CA SER A 128 -0.52 9.04 -7.50
C SER A 128 -1.27 7.76 -7.87
N THR A 129 -0.77 6.61 -7.41
CA THR A 129 -1.41 5.31 -7.63
C THR A 129 -1.24 4.43 -6.41
N LEU A 130 -2.34 3.87 -5.92
CA LEU A 130 -2.37 2.95 -4.80
C LEU A 130 -1.81 1.58 -5.21
N LEU A 131 -0.84 1.08 -4.44
CA LEU A 131 -0.39 -0.30 -4.44
C LEU A 131 -1.06 -1.04 -3.27
N TRP A 132 -2.09 -1.82 -3.59
CA TRP A 132 -2.81 -2.66 -2.66
C TRP A 132 -2.11 -4.02 -2.53
N ASN A 133 -1.43 -4.23 -1.40
CA ASN A 133 -0.67 -5.47 -1.13
C ASN A 133 -1.54 -6.60 -0.53
N GLN A 134 -2.86 -6.44 -0.46
CA GLN A 134 -3.81 -7.44 0.06
C GLN A 134 -4.67 -8.00 -1.09
N SER A 135 -5.57 -8.94 -0.78
CA SER A 135 -6.53 -9.46 -1.76
C SER A 135 -7.44 -8.34 -2.30
N PRO A 136 -7.77 -8.32 -3.62
CA PRO A 136 -8.78 -7.44 -4.19
C PRO A 136 -10.14 -7.60 -3.53
N ALA A 137 -10.52 -8.82 -3.09
CA ALA A 137 -11.80 -9.04 -2.42
C ALA A 137 -11.94 -8.21 -1.14
N LEU A 138 -10.82 -7.95 -0.44
CA LEU A 138 -10.83 -7.07 0.72
C LEU A 138 -11.06 -5.60 0.35
N LEU A 139 -10.52 -5.15 -0.78
CA LEU A 139 -10.79 -3.82 -1.31
C LEU A 139 -12.28 -3.68 -1.72
N ASP A 140 -12.84 -4.70 -2.34
CA ASP A 140 -14.27 -4.77 -2.69
C ASP A 140 -15.16 -4.67 -1.44
N ILE A 141 -14.83 -5.45 -0.40
CA ILE A 141 -15.53 -5.39 0.89
C ILE A 141 -15.50 -3.97 1.46
N PHE A 142 -14.34 -3.30 1.48
CA PHE A 142 -14.26 -1.91 1.94
C PHE A 142 -15.09 -0.96 1.06
N TYR A 143 -14.96 -1.08 -0.27
CA TYR A 143 -15.70 -0.24 -1.20
C TYR A 143 -17.21 -0.35 -0.96
N TYR A 144 -17.77 -1.56 -0.96
CA TYR A 144 -19.21 -1.75 -0.77
C TYR A 144 -19.68 -1.42 0.65
N TYR A 145 -18.84 -1.66 1.67
CA TYR A 145 -19.13 -1.23 3.03
C TYR A 145 -19.37 0.29 3.09
N PHE A 146 -18.59 1.10 2.38
CA PHE A 146 -18.79 2.55 2.31
C PHE A 146 -19.81 2.98 1.26
N ASN A 147 -20.17 2.11 0.31
CA ASN A 147 -21.10 2.36 -0.78
C ASN A 147 -22.38 1.50 -0.70
N GLY A 148 -23.08 1.59 0.44
CA GLY A 148 -24.45 1.08 0.59
C GLY A 148 -24.63 -0.19 1.43
N TYR A 149 -23.56 -0.94 1.74
CA TYR A 149 -23.65 -2.18 2.53
C TYR A 149 -23.23 -2.02 4.00
N GLY A 150 -22.84 -0.81 4.40
CA GLY A 150 -22.29 -0.56 5.74
C GLY A 150 -23.25 -0.86 6.88
N ASP A 151 -24.50 -0.44 6.80
CA ASP A 151 -25.51 -0.71 7.84
C ASP A 151 -25.80 -2.22 7.94
N THR A 152 -26.01 -2.87 6.80
CA THR A 152 -26.21 -4.33 6.73
C THR A 152 -25.07 -5.10 7.40
N ILE A 153 -23.82 -4.74 7.12
CA ILE A 153 -22.65 -5.38 7.75
C ILE A 153 -22.65 -5.11 9.26
N ARG A 154 -22.79 -3.85 9.70
CA ARG A 154 -22.73 -3.48 11.12
C ARG A 154 -23.81 -4.16 11.97
N GLU A 155 -25.02 -4.26 11.45
CA GLU A 155 -26.17 -4.82 12.17
C GLU A 155 -26.08 -6.35 12.32
N ASN A 156 -25.46 -7.04 11.34
CA ASN A 156 -25.54 -8.50 11.24
C ASN A 156 -24.18 -9.22 11.43
N ILE A 157 -23.06 -8.51 11.60
CA ILE A 157 -21.71 -9.12 11.68
C ILE A 157 -21.57 -10.19 12.79
N ASN A 158 -22.37 -10.08 13.86
CA ASN A 158 -22.34 -11.03 14.99
C ASN A 158 -23.39 -12.15 14.86
N ASP A 159 -24.25 -12.12 13.84
CA ASP A 159 -25.23 -13.17 13.59
C ASP A 159 -24.54 -14.35 12.88
N PRO A 160 -24.51 -15.56 13.47
CA PRO A 160 -23.87 -16.73 12.86
C PRO A 160 -24.57 -17.22 11.58
N THR A 161 -25.79 -16.77 11.32
CA THR A 161 -26.56 -17.09 10.11
C THR A 161 -26.45 -16.02 9.02
N PHE A 162 -25.76 -14.91 9.31
CA PHE A 162 -25.58 -13.82 8.36
C PHE A 162 -24.80 -14.29 7.13
N SER A 163 -25.36 -14.00 5.95
CA SER A 163 -24.75 -14.25 4.64
C SER A 163 -24.89 -12.99 3.79
N LEU A 164 -23.76 -12.40 3.44
CA LEU A 164 -23.64 -11.21 2.62
C LEU A 164 -23.28 -11.59 1.19
N LYS A 165 -24.03 -11.08 0.22
CA LYS A 165 -23.68 -11.19 -1.20
C LYS A 165 -23.28 -9.83 -1.74
N LEU A 166 -21.99 -9.62 -1.92
CA LEU A 166 -21.45 -8.45 -2.62
C LEU A 166 -21.34 -8.75 -4.12
N PRO A 167 -21.40 -7.74 -5.00
CA PRO A 167 -21.05 -7.94 -6.41
C PRO A 167 -19.64 -8.55 -6.53
N GLY A 168 -19.40 -9.36 -7.56
CA GLY A 168 -18.09 -9.94 -7.87
C GLY A 168 -17.50 -10.91 -6.84
N LEU A 169 -18.17 -11.16 -5.72
CA LEU A 169 -17.69 -12.03 -4.64
C LEU A 169 -18.67 -13.18 -4.35
N PRO A 170 -18.16 -14.34 -3.89
CA PRO A 170 -19.00 -15.41 -3.37
C PRO A 170 -19.77 -14.93 -2.12
N PRO A 171 -20.85 -15.62 -1.72
CA PRO A 171 -21.52 -15.35 -0.45
C PRO A 171 -20.52 -15.42 0.72
N LEU A 172 -20.50 -14.39 1.55
CA LEU A 172 -19.61 -14.25 2.70
C LEU A 172 -20.41 -14.35 3.99
N GLY A 173 -20.00 -15.23 4.90
CA GLY A 173 -20.50 -15.22 6.27
C GLY A 173 -19.90 -14.07 7.08
N GLY A 174 -20.51 -13.75 8.23
CA GLY A 174 -19.94 -12.75 9.16
C GLY A 174 -18.51 -13.06 9.61
N ARG A 175 -18.12 -14.35 9.63
CA ARG A 175 -16.76 -14.81 9.96
C ARG A 175 -15.75 -14.65 8.82
N ASP A 176 -16.21 -14.49 7.59
CA ASP A 176 -15.36 -14.24 6.42
C ASP A 176 -15.02 -12.76 6.27
N LEU A 177 -15.77 -11.89 6.95
CA LEU A 177 -15.53 -10.45 6.99
C LEU A 177 -14.44 -10.09 8.02
N PRO A 178 -13.65 -9.04 7.74
CA PRO A 178 -12.67 -8.55 8.69
C PRO A 178 -13.22 -8.27 10.08
N SER A 179 -12.55 -8.81 11.10
CA SER A 179 -12.96 -8.69 12.50
C SER A 179 -13.03 -7.24 13.01
N PHE A 180 -12.32 -6.32 12.37
CA PHE A 180 -12.31 -4.90 12.72
C PHE A 180 -13.55 -4.12 12.25
N PHE A 181 -14.50 -4.76 11.56
CA PHE A 181 -15.85 -4.21 11.42
C PHE A 181 -16.62 -4.24 12.75
N ASN A 182 -16.19 -5.05 13.72
CA ASN A 182 -16.65 -4.92 15.10
C ASN A 182 -15.93 -3.75 15.78
N PRO A 183 -16.64 -2.70 16.25
CA PRO A 183 -16.00 -1.52 16.87
C PRO A 183 -15.18 -1.82 18.12
N ARG A 184 -15.36 -2.98 18.75
CA ARG A 184 -14.58 -3.41 19.93
C ARG A 184 -13.22 -4.01 19.57
N ASN A 185 -12.92 -4.17 18.28
CA ASN A 185 -11.66 -4.74 17.83
C ASN A 185 -10.52 -3.71 17.93
N THR A 186 -9.35 -4.13 18.36
CA THR A 186 -8.13 -3.30 18.48
C THR A 186 -7.64 -2.74 17.15
N HIS A 187 -8.07 -3.30 16.02
CA HIS A 187 -7.72 -2.86 14.68
C HIS A 187 -8.82 -2.02 14.00
N ALA A 188 -9.78 -1.50 14.76
CA ALA A 188 -10.87 -0.65 14.24
C ALA A 188 -10.35 0.61 13.51
N PHE A 189 -9.11 1.06 13.78
CA PHE A 189 -8.42 2.12 13.04
C PHE A 189 -8.38 1.87 11.52
N ALA A 190 -8.44 0.60 11.08
CA ALA A 190 -8.45 0.25 9.66
C ALA A 190 -9.67 0.82 8.93
N ILE A 191 -10.81 1.01 9.62
CA ILE A 191 -12.03 1.54 9.00
C ILE A 191 -11.85 2.99 8.51
N PRO A 192 -11.51 3.98 9.36
CA PRO A 192 -11.31 5.34 8.88
C PRO A 192 -10.15 5.47 7.88
N VAL A 193 -9.08 4.69 8.03
CA VAL A 193 -7.96 4.71 7.08
C VAL A 193 -8.38 4.20 5.69
N ASN A 194 -9.15 3.11 5.61
CA ASN A 194 -9.64 2.61 4.33
C ASN A 194 -10.75 3.48 3.75
N ARG A 195 -11.58 4.12 4.57
CA ARG A 195 -12.51 5.17 4.11
C ARG A 195 -11.75 6.26 3.36
N GLU A 196 -10.66 6.75 3.93
CA GLU A 196 -9.86 7.81 3.32
C GLU A 196 -9.21 7.35 1.99
N HIS A 197 -8.83 6.08 1.84
CA HIS A 197 -8.42 5.54 0.53
C HIS A 197 -9.54 5.59 -0.50
N ILE A 198 -10.77 5.19 -0.13
CA ILE A 198 -11.92 5.25 -1.04
C ILE A 198 -12.22 6.70 -1.44
N GLU A 199 -12.20 7.64 -0.50
CA GLU A 199 -12.39 9.08 -0.76
C GLU A 199 -11.33 9.62 -1.73
N VAL A 200 -10.05 9.29 -1.49
CA VAL A 200 -8.94 9.68 -2.38
C VAL A 200 -9.13 9.13 -3.80
N LEU A 201 -9.56 7.88 -3.94
CA LEU A 201 -9.82 7.26 -5.25
C LEU A 201 -11.05 7.85 -5.92
N ASP A 202 -12.07 8.23 -5.15
CA ASP A 202 -13.31 8.81 -5.66
C ASP A 202 -13.14 10.22 -6.24
N GLU A 203 -12.08 10.93 -5.84
CA GLU A 203 -11.68 12.23 -6.38
C GLU A 203 -11.00 12.11 -7.77
N GLU A 204 -10.52 10.93 -8.15
CA GLU A 204 -9.85 10.71 -9.43
C GLU A 204 -10.86 10.42 -10.55
N THR A 205 -10.59 10.91 -11.77
CA THR A 205 -11.50 10.68 -12.92
C THR A 205 -11.47 9.22 -13.41
N ASN A 206 -10.32 8.56 -13.30
CA ASN A 206 -10.14 7.16 -13.71
C ASN A 206 -9.21 6.47 -12.71
N PRO A 207 -9.70 6.21 -11.47
CA PRO A 207 -8.89 5.66 -10.40
C PRO A 207 -8.35 4.30 -10.78
N LYS A 208 -7.04 4.15 -10.66
CA LYS A 208 -6.32 2.90 -10.89
C LYS A 208 -5.71 2.43 -9.58
N VAL A 209 -5.86 1.14 -9.30
CA VAL A 209 -5.23 0.48 -8.15
C VAL A 209 -4.41 -0.69 -8.67
N LEU A 210 -3.15 -0.76 -8.25
CA LEU A 210 -2.28 -1.90 -8.52
C LEU A 210 -2.46 -2.89 -7.38
N VAL A 211 -2.81 -4.13 -7.69
CA VAL A 211 -3.15 -5.15 -6.69
C VAL A 211 -2.12 -6.27 -6.73
N ASN A 212 -1.62 -6.68 -5.58
CA ASN A 212 -0.69 -7.80 -5.45
C ASN A 212 -1.41 -9.15 -5.62
N THR A 213 -1.93 -9.39 -6.81
CA THR A 213 -2.61 -10.60 -7.27
C THR A 213 -2.40 -10.75 -8.78
N PHE A 214 -2.99 -11.76 -9.41
CA PHE A 214 -3.01 -11.96 -10.85
C PHE A 214 -4.39 -12.44 -11.32
N ASP A 215 -4.75 -12.13 -12.57
CA ASP A 215 -6.09 -12.31 -13.12
C ASP A 215 -6.63 -13.75 -12.97
N ALA A 216 -5.79 -14.75 -13.23
CA ALA A 216 -6.21 -16.15 -13.14
C ALA A 216 -6.58 -16.60 -11.72
N LEU A 217 -6.19 -15.86 -10.67
CA LEU A 217 -6.53 -16.17 -9.28
C LEU A 217 -7.82 -15.49 -8.83
N GLU A 218 -7.98 -14.20 -9.13
CA GLU A 218 -9.03 -13.35 -8.53
C GLU A 218 -9.72 -12.45 -9.58
N CYS A 219 -10.00 -12.98 -10.77
CA CYS A 219 -10.63 -12.24 -11.88
C CYS A 219 -11.95 -11.55 -11.48
N GLU A 220 -12.83 -12.25 -10.77
CA GLU A 220 -14.14 -11.69 -10.41
C GLU A 220 -14.01 -10.50 -9.45
N ALA A 221 -13.15 -10.62 -8.42
CA ALA A 221 -12.86 -9.54 -7.48
C ALA A 221 -12.19 -8.34 -8.18
N LEU A 222 -11.20 -8.58 -9.05
CA LEU A 222 -10.56 -7.52 -9.84
C LEU A 222 -11.53 -6.70 -10.70
N ASN A 223 -12.68 -7.30 -11.09
CA ASN A 223 -13.69 -6.67 -11.93
C ASN A 223 -14.95 -6.28 -11.16
N SER A 224 -14.97 -6.42 -9.83
CA SER A 224 -16.16 -6.18 -9.01
C SER A 224 -16.55 -4.70 -8.99
N ILE A 225 -15.58 -3.82 -8.74
CA ILE A 225 -15.82 -2.39 -8.61
C ILE A 225 -15.81 -1.72 -9.98
N GLY A 226 -16.99 -1.45 -10.54
CA GLY A 226 -17.09 -0.80 -11.87
C GLY A 226 -16.47 0.60 -11.95
N LYS A 227 -16.30 1.30 -10.82
CA LYS A 227 -15.69 2.65 -10.76
C LYS A 227 -14.16 2.61 -10.83
N PHE A 228 -13.52 1.53 -10.39
CA PHE A 228 -12.06 1.46 -10.20
C PHE A 228 -11.45 0.51 -11.22
N LYS A 229 -10.31 0.89 -11.80
CA LYS A 229 -9.49 -0.03 -12.60
C LYS A 229 -8.49 -0.74 -11.70
N LEU A 230 -8.83 -1.95 -11.27
CA LEU A 230 -7.90 -2.81 -10.54
C LEU A 230 -6.99 -3.54 -11.55
N VAL A 231 -5.68 -3.57 -11.28
CA VAL A 231 -4.69 -4.20 -12.15
C VAL A 231 -3.83 -5.15 -11.31
N GLY A 232 -3.89 -6.45 -11.62
CA GLY A 232 -3.00 -7.43 -11.03
C GLY A 232 -1.54 -7.16 -11.41
N VAL A 233 -0.67 -6.99 -10.42
CA VAL A 233 0.80 -6.82 -10.58
C VAL A 233 1.61 -7.87 -9.82
N GLY A 234 0.91 -8.81 -9.18
CA GLY A 234 1.49 -9.85 -8.36
C GLY A 234 1.83 -11.12 -9.14
N PRO A 235 2.32 -12.16 -8.42
CA PRO A 235 2.75 -12.08 -7.03
C PRO A 235 4.03 -11.24 -6.88
N LEU A 236 4.06 -10.34 -5.90
CA LEU A 236 5.21 -9.48 -5.59
C LEU A 236 6.14 -10.16 -4.57
N ILE A 237 6.74 -11.26 -5.00
CA ILE A 237 7.77 -11.98 -4.25
C ILE A 237 9.06 -12.05 -5.09
N PRO A 238 10.23 -12.33 -4.47
CA PRO A 238 11.51 -12.33 -5.17
C PRO A 238 11.55 -13.34 -6.33
N SER A 239 12.23 -12.97 -7.42
CA SER A 239 12.29 -13.78 -8.66
C SER A 239 12.86 -15.18 -8.42
N ALA A 240 13.84 -15.32 -7.52
CA ALA A 240 14.41 -16.63 -7.17
C ALA A 240 13.37 -17.63 -6.64
N PHE A 241 12.21 -17.16 -6.16
CA PHE A 241 11.12 -18.00 -5.64
C PHE A 241 9.90 -18.07 -6.57
N LEU A 242 9.93 -17.43 -7.75
CA LEU A 242 8.83 -17.46 -8.72
C LEU A 242 9.22 -18.18 -10.00
N ASP A 243 10.05 -17.53 -10.80
CA ASP A 243 10.41 -17.94 -12.15
C ASP A 243 11.89 -18.35 -12.23
N GLY A 244 12.70 -17.95 -11.25
CA GLY A 244 14.13 -18.22 -11.22
C GLY A 244 14.92 -17.46 -12.29
N GLU A 245 14.30 -16.46 -12.94
CA GLU A 245 14.97 -15.65 -13.98
C GLU A 245 16.15 -14.87 -13.40
N ASP A 246 16.00 -14.37 -12.17
CA ASP A 246 17.10 -13.83 -11.37
C ASP A 246 17.29 -14.66 -10.10
N SER A 247 18.15 -15.69 -10.20
CA SER A 247 18.55 -16.53 -9.06
C SER A 247 19.27 -15.77 -7.94
N THR A 248 19.70 -14.53 -8.19
CA THR A 248 20.37 -13.68 -7.19
C THR A 248 19.38 -12.83 -6.39
N ASP A 249 18.15 -12.66 -6.88
CA ASP A 249 17.07 -12.01 -6.15
C ASP A 249 16.41 -12.95 -5.14
N THR A 250 17.14 -13.26 -4.07
CA THR A 250 16.68 -14.07 -2.94
C THR A 250 16.21 -13.23 -1.74
N SER A 251 16.38 -11.91 -1.81
CA SER A 251 16.24 -11.02 -0.65
C SER A 251 14.83 -10.43 -0.50
N PHE A 252 14.29 -10.60 0.70
CA PHE A 252 13.22 -9.77 1.24
C PHE A 252 13.86 -8.57 1.95
N GLY A 253 13.47 -7.34 1.61
CA GLY A 253 14.19 -6.13 2.05
C GLY A 253 14.19 -5.90 3.56
N ALA A 254 13.07 -6.18 4.23
CA ALA A 254 12.96 -6.18 5.68
C ALA A 254 13.16 -7.62 6.19
N ALA A 255 14.26 -7.85 6.90
CA ALA A 255 14.55 -9.09 7.60
C ALA A 255 14.28 -8.93 9.10
N THR A 256 13.62 -9.91 9.71
CA THR A 256 13.42 -10.00 11.16
C THR A 256 14.76 -10.25 11.85
N SER A 257 15.35 -9.20 12.41
CA SER A 257 16.40 -9.36 13.43
C SER A 257 15.77 -9.28 14.82
N SER A 258 14.78 -10.13 15.12
CA SER A 258 14.30 -10.42 16.48
C SER A 258 13.15 -11.44 16.46
N GLU A 259 13.47 -12.71 16.25
CA GLU A 259 12.76 -13.81 16.90
C GLU A 259 13.83 -14.66 17.60
N ILE A 260 14.23 -14.20 18.79
CA ILE A 260 14.76 -15.02 19.90
C ILE A 260 14.18 -14.44 21.19
#